data_AF-A0A066XP83-F1
#
_entry.id   AF-A0A066XP83-F1
#
_cell.length_a   1.000
_cell.length_b   1.000
_cell.length_c   1.000
_cell.angle_alpha   90.00
_cell.angle_beta   90.00
_cell.angle_gamma   90.00
#
_symmetry.space_group_name_H-M   'P 1'
#
loop_
_entity.id
_entity.type
_entity.pdbx_description
1 polymer ?
#
loop_
_entity_poly.entity_id
_entity_poly.type
_entity_poly.pdbx_seq_one_letter_code
_entity_poly.pdbx_strand_id
1 'polypeptide(L)'
;MLVVSTWKKRANGTASIAASLLRACKTVHAEARGILYSQPIQFGVLYDMVAWLQSIGPENRLYLRNVHIGSKKGFKASHLYGQAFSRKVARLLADAPNLQTLEIRAMHIPDIKWHRHMDQNGQIGQKWLIAAQHIAQLIYDEFRPVFSKALSRGKTPQQLRTFVKAHKNLFLGPSDKANYFAADVLALQLTPSELTGAEAEVAEHFKFLLERNLYYRRHPRYTQTPEIV
;
A
#
# COMPACT_ATOMS: atom_id res chain seq x y z
N MET A 1 9.05 -19.28 -19.28
CA MET A 1 8.01 -18.23 -19.31
C MET A 1 8.70 -16.86 -19.24
N LEU A 2 8.70 -16.15 -20.37
CA LEU A 2 9.39 -14.86 -20.57
C LEU A 2 8.57 -13.72 -19.95
N VAL A 3 9.04 -13.16 -18.82
CA VAL A 3 8.55 -11.86 -18.35
C VAL A 3 9.44 -10.78 -18.95
N VAL A 4 8.96 -10.15 -20.01
CA VAL A 4 9.56 -8.94 -20.58
C VAL A 4 9.22 -7.78 -19.63
N SER A 5 10.04 -7.56 -18.61
CA SER A 5 9.99 -6.29 -17.89
C SER A 5 10.57 -5.21 -18.82
N THR A 6 9.72 -4.51 -19.56
CA THR A 6 10.13 -3.30 -20.28
C THR A 6 10.45 -2.22 -19.25
N TRP A 7 11.71 -2.14 -18.83
CA TRP A 7 12.23 -0.98 -18.13
C TRP A 7 12.23 0.18 -19.12
N LYS A 8 11.15 0.97 -19.14
CA LYS A 8 11.09 2.18 -19.97
C LYS A 8 12.22 3.12 -19.55
N LYS A 9 13.05 3.46 -20.53
CA LYS A 9 14.08 4.50 -20.56
C LYS A 9 13.62 5.70 -19.70
N ARG A 10 14.26 5.94 -18.55
CA ARG A 10 14.09 7.21 -17.83
C ARG A 10 14.81 8.28 -18.65
N ALA A 11 14.05 9.21 -19.22
CA ALA A 11 14.59 10.50 -19.64
C ALA A 11 14.93 11.27 -18.36
N ASN A 12 16.21 11.25 -17.98
CA ASN A 12 16.96 12.19 -17.13
C ASN A 12 18.05 11.43 -16.34
N GLY A 13 19.25 11.40 -16.91
CA GLY A 13 20.53 11.48 -16.19
C GLY A 13 20.92 10.42 -15.18
N THR A 14 20.28 9.25 -15.11
CA THR A 14 20.69 8.17 -14.20
C THR A 14 21.08 6.92 -14.98
N ALA A 15 22.27 6.39 -14.70
CA ALA A 15 22.92 5.30 -15.42
C ALA A 15 21.94 4.13 -15.67
N SER A 16 21.59 3.91 -16.94
CA SER A 16 20.82 2.76 -17.39
C SER A 16 21.73 1.55 -17.49
N ILE A 17 21.98 0.86 -16.37
CA ILE A 17 22.62 -0.46 -16.43
C ILE A 17 21.66 -1.39 -17.18
N ALA A 18 22.11 -1.91 -18.32
CA ALA A 18 21.30 -2.80 -19.14
C ALA A 18 20.91 -4.04 -18.32
N ALA A 19 19.61 -4.21 -18.05
CA ALA A 19 19.06 -5.34 -17.29
C ALA A 19 19.34 -6.71 -17.95
N SER A 20 19.84 -6.73 -19.18
CA SER A 20 20.39 -7.91 -19.86
C SER A 20 21.77 -8.30 -19.33
N LEU A 21 22.63 -7.32 -19.01
CA LEU A 21 24.00 -7.55 -18.52
C LEU A 21 24.00 -8.19 -17.13
N LEU A 22 23.07 -7.75 -16.27
CA LEU A 22 22.86 -8.32 -14.93
C LEU A 22 22.26 -9.73 -14.94
N ARG A 23 21.73 -10.20 -16.08
CA ARG A 23 21.19 -11.56 -16.22
C ARG A 23 22.25 -12.58 -16.65
N ALA A 24 23.32 -12.14 -17.31
CA ALA A 24 24.34 -13.03 -17.86
C ALA A 24 25.44 -13.39 -16.84
N CYS A 25 25.78 -12.50 -15.91
CA CYS A 25 26.85 -12.73 -14.93
C CYS A 25 26.30 -12.77 -13.50
N LYS A 26 26.26 -13.97 -12.91
CA LYS A 26 25.77 -14.20 -11.53
C LYS A 26 26.53 -13.38 -10.49
N THR A 27 27.85 -13.23 -10.66
CA THR A 27 28.71 -12.44 -9.76
C THR A 27 28.35 -10.96 -9.81
N VAL A 28 28.24 -10.40 -11.01
CA VAL A 28 27.84 -8.99 -11.19
C VAL A 28 26.42 -8.76 -10.65
N HIS A 29 25.50 -9.71 -10.80
CA HIS A 29 24.18 -9.62 -10.18
C HIS A 29 24.24 -9.62 -8.66
N ALA A 30 25.02 -10.52 -8.05
CA ALA A 30 25.17 -10.64 -6.61
C ALA A 30 25.74 -9.36 -5.96
N GLU A 31 26.63 -8.66 -6.66
CA GLU A 31 27.18 -7.36 -6.23
C GLU A 31 26.21 -6.21 -6.48
N ALA A 32 25.53 -6.20 -7.63
CA ALA A 32 24.65 -5.10 -8.02
C ALA A 32 23.25 -5.14 -7.40
N ARG A 33 22.79 -6.30 -6.87
CA ARG A 33 21.41 -6.47 -6.36
C ARG A 33 21.01 -5.44 -5.29
N GLY A 34 21.95 -5.05 -4.43
CA GLY A 34 21.71 -4.03 -3.41
C GLY A 34 21.39 -2.65 -4.01
N ILE A 35 22.09 -2.27 -5.09
CA ILE A 35 21.86 -1.02 -5.82
C ILE A 35 20.58 -1.12 -6.65
N LEU A 36 20.36 -2.26 -7.32
CA LEU A 36 19.23 -2.47 -8.23
C LEU A 36 17.89 -2.43 -7.49
N TYR A 37 17.77 -3.16 -6.37
CA TYR A 37 16.50 -3.32 -5.66
C TYR A 37 16.24 -2.25 -4.61
N SER A 38 17.22 -1.43 -4.25
CA SER A 38 17.03 -0.29 -3.33
C SER A 38 16.39 0.93 -4.00
N GLN A 39 16.36 0.97 -5.34
CA GLN A 39 15.68 2.03 -6.09
C GLN A 39 14.17 2.01 -5.83
N PRO A 40 13.47 3.15 -6.00
CA PRO A 40 12.01 3.15 -6.02
C PRO A 40 11.45 2.29 -7.16
N ILE A 41 10.64 1.30 -6.80
CA ILE A 41 10.02 0.37 -7.75
C ILE A 41 8.50 0.61 -7.75
N GLN A 42 7.94 0.82 -8.93
CA GLN A 42 6.52 1.12 -9.10
C GLN A 42 5.84 -0.01 -9.88
N PHE A 43 4.70 -0.47 -9.35
CA PHE A 43 3.86 -1.46 -10.00
C PHE A 43 2.51 -0.87 -10.35
N GLY A 44 2.18 -0.87 -11.65
CA GLY A 44 0.88 -0.43 -12.13
C GLY A 44 -0.24 -1.45 -11.88
N VAL A 45 0.09 -2.71 -11.58
CA VAL A 45 -0.86 -3.81 -11.36
C VAL A 45 -0.32 -4.73 -10.25
N LEU A 46 -1.17 -5.14 -9.31
CA LEU A 46 -0.76 -5.99 -8.19
C LEU A 46 -0.36 -7.42 -8.61
N TYR A 47 -0.95 -7.94 -9.69
CA TYR A 47 -0.59 -9.25 -10.25
C TYR A 47 0.88 -9.30 -10.69
N ASP A 48 1.32 -8.30 -11.46
CA ASP A 48 2.71 -8.19 -11.92
C ASP A 48 3.67 -8.05 -10.74
N MET A 49 3.26 -7.32 -9.70
CA MET A 49 4.02 -7.18 -8.48
C MET A 49 4.20 -8.51 -7.76
N VAL A 50 3.14 -9.32 -7.64
CA VAL A 50 3.23 -10.66 -7.06
C VAL A 50 4.20 -11.53 -7.85
N ALA A 51 4.02 -11.61 -9.18
CA ALA A 51 4.88 -12.43 -10.03
C ALA A 51 6.35 -11.97 -9.93
N TRP A 52 6.59 -10.66 -9.92
CA TRP A 52 7.92 -10.10 -9.78
C TRP A 52 8.55 -10.39 -8.41
N LEU A 53 7.83 -10.14 -7.31
CA LEU A 53 8.32 -10.41 -5.95
C LEU A 53 8.64 -11.89 -5.73
N GLN A 54 7.88 -12.80 -6.36
CA GLN A 54 8.18 -14.24 -6.36
C GLN A 54 9.46 -14.53 -7.18
N SER A 55 9.59 -13.94 -8.36
CA SER A 55 10.72 -14.17 -9.27
C SER A 55 12.07 -13.72 -8.72
N ILE A 56 12.13 -12.61 -7.98
CA ILE A 56 13.39 -12.15 -7.36
C ILE A 56 13.77 -12.99 -6.13
N GLY A 57 12.84 -13.74 -5.54
CA GLY A 57 13.10 -14.60 -4.40
C GLY A 57 13.28 -13.84 -3.06
N PRO A 58 13.32 -14.57 -1.93
CA PRO A 58 13.42 -14.00 -0.59
C PRO A 58 14.72 -13.21 -0.35
N GLU A 59 15.87 -13.69 -0.82
CA GLU A 59 17.15 -13.01 -0.57
C GLU A 59 17.20 -11.61 -1.19
N ASN A 60 16.68 -11.46 -2.41
CA ASN A 60 16.70 -10.16 -3.08
C ASN A 60 15.66 -9.20 -2.49
N ARG A 61 14.58 -9.72 -1.87
CA ARG A 61 13.60 -8.90 -1.16
C ARG A 61 14.20 -8.17 0.04
N LEU A 62 15.33 -8.64 0.59
CA LEU A 62 16.06 -7.96 1.65
C LEU A 62 16.55 -6.57 1.24
N TYR A 63 16.77 -6.32 -0.05
CA TYR A 63 17.29 -5.05 -0.54
C TYR A 63 16.21 -4.02 -0.89
N LEU A 64 14.93 -4.42 -0.84
CA LEU A 64 13.81 -3.52 -1.13
C LEU A 64 13.73 -2.41 -0.09
N ARG A 65 13.64 -1.16 -0.57
CA ARG A 65 13.50 0.03 0.29
C ARG A 65 12.24 0.81 0.01
N ASN A 66 11.92 1.08 -1.26
CA ASN A 66 10.85 1.99 -1.64
C ASN A 66 9.97 1.33 -2.68
N VAL A 67 8.71 1.06 -2.32
CA VAL A 67 7.77 0.32 -3.15
C VAL A 67 6.51 1.15 -3.34
N HIS A 68 6.12 1.35 -4.61
CA HIS A 68 4.93 2.10 -4.99
C HIS A 68 3.90 1.17 -5.63
N ILE A 69 2.69 1.19 -5.10
CA ILE A 69 1.54 0.43 -5.57
C ILE A 69 0.60 1.36 -6.33
N GLY A 70 0.28 0.98 -7.57
CA GLY A 70 -0.55 1.77 -8.46
C GLY A 70 0.26 2.80 -9.26
N SER A 71 -0.43 3.52 -10.13
CA SER A 71 0.14 4.59 -10.94
C SER A 71 -0.46 5.94 -10.59
N LYS A 72 0.23 7.02 -10.95
CA LYS A 72 -0.34 8.38 -10.90
C LYS A 72 -1.61 8.55 -11.76
N LYS A 73 -1.85 7.62 -12.69
CA LYS A 73 -3.01 7.58 -13.57
C LYS A 73 -4.10 6.60 -13.08
N GLY A 74 -3.95 6.00 -11.89
CA GLY A 74 -4.86 4.99 -11.33
C GLY A 74 -4.49 3.54 -11.66
N PHE A 75 -5.42 2.63 -11.37
CA PHE A 75 -5.32 1.19 -11.64
C PHE A 75 -6.18 0.78 -12.84
N LYS A 76 -5.58 0.04 -13.79
CA LYS A 76 -6.31 -0.88 -14.67
C LYS A 76 -6.49 -2.22 -13.95
N ALA A 77 -7.23 -2.24 -12.85
CA ALA A 77 -7.50 -3.49 -12.13
C ALA A 77 -8.97 -3.88 -12.30
N SER A 78 -9.19 -5.12 -12.75
CA SER A 78 -10.49 -5.77 -12.65
C SER A 78 -10.90 -5.86 -11.18
N HIS A 79 -12.11 -5.41 -10.89
CA HIS A 79 -12.79 -5.33 -9.58
C HIS A 79 -12.73 -6.64 -8.78
N LEU A 80 -12.53 -7.78 -9.44
CA LEU A 80 -12.77 -9.11 -8.87
C LEU A 80 -11.63 -9.68 -8.01
N TYR A 81 -10.42 -9.09 -8.01
CA TYR A 81 -9.27 -9.72 -7.33
C TYR A 81 -8.37 -8.78 -6.52
N GLY A 82 -8.71 -7.49 -6.38
CA GLY A 82 -7.83 -6.47 -5.78
C GLY A 82 -7.30 -6.85 -4.39
N GLN A 83 -8.18 -7.18 -3.44
CA GLN A 83 -7.80 -7.42 -2.04
C GLN A 83 -6.96 -8.70 -1.86
N ALA A 84 -7.28 -9.76 -2.59
CA ALA A 84 -6.54 -11.03 -2.53
C ALA A 84 -5.10 -10.83 -2.98
N PHE A 85 -4.89 -10.06 -4.05
CA PHE A 85 -3.55 -9.71 -4.52
C PHE A 85 -2.83 -8.77 -3.55
N SER A 86 -3.50 -7.75 -2.98
CA SER A 86 -2.88 -6.90 -1.96
C SER A 86 -2.37 -7.71 -0.76
N ARG A 87 -3.18 -8.63 -0.23
CA ARG A 87 -2.76 -9.51 0.88
C ARG A 87 -1.58 -10.40 0.48
N LYS A 88 -1.54 -10.90 -0.76
CA LYS A 88 -0.41 -11.71 -1.25
C LYS A 88 0.86 -10.86 -1.38
N VAL A 89 0.75 -9.65 -1.90
CA VAL A 89 1.83 -8.65 -1.92
C VAL A 89 2.32 -8.38 -0.49
N ALA A 90 1.41 -8.14 0.45
CA ALA A 90 1.76 -7.86 1.84
C ALA A 90 2.55 -9.00 2.48
N ARG A 91 2.17 -10.26 2.25
CA ARG A 91 2.94 -11.43 2.71
C ARG A 91 4.34 -11.44 2.13
N LEU A 92 4.48 -11.18 0.83
CA LEU A 92 5.80 -11.15 0.17
C LEU A 92 6.66 -9.98 0.66
N LEU A 93 6.07 -8.82 0.93
CA LEU A 93 6.77 -7.65 1.46
C LEU A 93 7.11 -7.75 2.95
N ALA A 94 6.41 -8.60 3.72
CA ALA A 94 6.70 -8.79 5.14
C ALA A 94 8.14 -9.31 5.38
N ASP A 95 8.68 -10.04 4.40
CA ASP A 95 10.05 -10.55 4.39
C ASP A 95 11.09 -9.52 3.93
N ALA A 96 10.70 -8.27 3.65
CA ALA A 96 11.61 -7.19 3.30
C ALA A 96 11.93 -6.31 4.53
N PRO A 97 12.96 -6.64 5.36
CA PRO A 97 13.28 -5.90 6.57
C PRO A 97 13.72 -4.46 6.33
N ASN A 98 14.35 -4.20 5.18
CA ASN A 98 14.86 -2.88 4.82
C ASN A 98 13.83 -2.01 4.11
N LEU A 99 12.57 -2.45 4.04
CA LEU A 99 11.50 -1.65 3.47
C LEU A 99 11.31 -0.38 4.33
N GLN A 100 11.45 0.77 3.68
CA GLN A 100 11.39 2.11 4.27
C GLN A 100 10.08 2.80 3.93
N THR A 101 9.60 2.65 2.68
CA THR A 101 8.36 3.28 2.24
C THR A 101 7.49 2.34 1.43
N LEU A 102 6.18 2.40 1.69
CA LEU A 102 5.11 1.79 0.91
C LEU A 102 4.15 2.90 0.49
N GLU A 103 4.26 3.34 -0.76
CA GLU A 103 3.36 4.35 -1.31
C GLU A 103 2.18 3.69 -2.02
N ILE A 104 0.96 4.00 -1.60
CA ILE A 104 -0.27 3.46 -2.17
C ILE A 104 -0.93 4.59 -2.95
N ARG A 105 -0.77 4.52 -4.27
CA ARG A 105 -1.27 5.53 -5.23
C ARG A 105 -2.64 5.18 -5.79
N ALA A 106 -2.98 3.91 -5.77
CA ALA A 106 -4.29 3.41 -6.12
C ALA A 106 -4.53 2.13 -5.31
N MET A 107 -5.80 1.78 -5.10
CA MET A 107 -6.25 0.57 -4.40
C MET A 107 -7.75 0.40 -4.69
N HIS A 108 -8.22 -0.85 -4.73
CA HIS A 108 -9.65 -1.10 -4.73
C HIS A 108 -10.21 -0.80 -3.34
N ILE A 109 -11.09 0.17 -3.26
CA ILE A 109 -11.75 0.57 -2.01
C ILE A 109 -13.18 0.00 -2.09
N PRO A 110 -13.63 -0.79 -1.10
CA PRO A 110 -15.02 -1.23 -1.01
C PRO A 110 -15.96 -0.08 -0.65
N ASP A 111 -17.26 -0.27 -0.90
CA ASP A 111 -18.28 0.72 -0.56
C ASP A 111 -18.32 1.00 0.95
N ILE A 112 -18.53 2.28 1.28
CA ILE A 112 -18.58 2.73 2.67
C ILE A 112 -20.00 2.54 3.18
N LYS A 113 -20.15 1.86 4.32
CA LYS A 113 -21.46 1.66 4.98
C LYS A 113 -21.92 2.95 5.67
N TRP A 114 -22.29 3.95 4.88
CA TRP A 114 -22.63 5.31 5.33
C TRP A 114 -23.70 5.37 6.43
N HIS A 115 -24.68 4.46 6.40
CA HIS A 115 -25.73 4.36 7.42
C HIS A 115 -25.18 4.16 8.85
N ARG A 116 -23.96 3.63 9.00
CA ARG A 116 -23.32 3.42 10.31
C ARG A 116 -22.69 4.68 10.89
N HIS A 117 -22.63 5.75 10.11
CA HIS A 117 -22.00 7.02 10.47
C HIS A 117 -23.01 8.17 10.52
N MET A 118 -24.30 7.86 10.49
CA MET A 118 -25.37 8.83 10.68
C MET A 118 -25.52 9.15 12.17
N ASP A 119 -25.72 10.42 12.48
CA ASP A 119 -26.12 10.86 13.81
C ASP A 119 -27.61 10.55 14.08
N GLN A 120 -28.08 10.93 15.26
CA GLN A 120 -29.49 10.73 15.65
C GLN A 120 -30.49 11.45 14.74
N ASN A 121 -30.03 12.45 13.98
CA ASN A 121 -30.82 13.23 13.03
C ASN A 121 -30.69 12.70 11.59
N GLY A 122 -30.00 11.58 11.37
CA GLY A 122 -29.75 11.00 10.05
C GLY A 122 -28.69 11.73 9.23
N GLN A 123 -27.97 12.68 9.82
CA GLN A 123 -26.90 13.43 9.15
C GLN A 123 -25.57 12.69 9.27
N ILE A 124 -24.82 12.66 8.18
CA ILE A 124 -23.44 12.17 8.20
C ILE A 124 -22.55 13.38 8.45
N GLY A 125 -21.64 13.27 9.42
CA GLY A 125 -20.63 14.29 9.68
C GLY A 125 -19.65 14.47 8.51
N GLN A 126 -18.39 14.78 8.81
CA GLN A 126 -17.37 15.00 7.77
C GLN A 126 -17.13 13.74 6.94
N LYS A 127 -17.79 13.61 5.79
CA LYS A 127 -17.72 12.42 4.91
C LYS A 127 -16.30 12.10 4.46
N TRP A 128 -15.49 13.13 4.19
CA TRP A 128 -14.09 12.98 3.78
C TRP A 128 -13.24 12.35 4.90
N LEU A 129 -13.54 12.69 6.17
CA LEU A 129 -12.87 12.13 7.34
C LEU A 129 -13.19 10.64 7.47
N ILE A 130 -14.47 10.28 7.34
CA ILE A 130 -14.92 8.88 7.36
C ILE A 130 -14.25 8.08 6.24
N ALA A 131 -14.17 8.64 5.02
CA ALA A 131 -13.48 8.00 3.90
C ALA A 131 -11.98 7.80 4.17
N ALA A 132 -11.29 8.80 4.73
CA ALA A 132 -9.89 8.71 5.10
C ALA A 132 -9.65 7.60 6.15
N GLN A 133 -10.48 7.54 7.19
CA GLN A 133 -10.42 6.49 8.21
C GLN A 133 -10.69 5.10 7.63
N HIS A 134 -11.68 4.99 6.72
CA HIS A 134 -11.98 3.75 6.02
C HIS A 134 -10.78 3.27 5.18
N ILE A 135 -10.14 4.16 4.42
CA ILE A 135 -8.95 3.85 3.64
C ILE A 135 -7.78 3.43 4.54
N ALA A 136 -7.56 4.13 5.67
CA ALA A 136 -6.54 3.77 6.63
C ALA A 136 -6.75 2.37 7.21
N GLN A 137 -7.99 2.03 7.56
CA GLN A 137 -8.38 0.70 8.05
C GLN A 137 -8.16 -0.37 6.98
N LEU A 138 -8.55 -0.10 5.73
CA LEU A 138 -8.35 -1.00 4.60
C LEU A 138 -6.86 -1.27 4.34
N ILE A 139 -6.03 -0.23 4.30
CA ILE A 139 -4.58 -0.38 4.14
C ILE A 139 -4.00 -1.20 5.30
N TYR A 140 -4.41 -0.89 6.53
CA TYR A 140 -3.97 -1.61 7.71
C TYR A 140 -4.31 -3.10 7.63
N ASP A 141 -5.53 -3.46 7.24
CA ASP A 141 -5.97 -4.86 7.18
C ASP A 141 -5.30 -5.63 6.04
N GLU A 142 -5.18 -5.03 4.85
CA GLU A 142 -4.56 -5.68 3.69
C GLU A 142 -3.06 -5.86 3.86
N PHE A 143 -2.39 -4.88 4.49
CA PHE A 143 -0.94 -4.89 4.70
C PHE A 143 -0.52 -5.28 6.12
N ARG A 144 -1.46 -5.78 6.94
CA ARG A 144 -1.20 -6.24 8.32
C ARG A 144 0.05 -7.11 8.49
N PRO A 145 0.39 -8.06 7.58
CA PRO A 145 1.63 -8.84 7.69
C PRO A 145 2.90 -7.99 7.73
N VAL A 146 2.96 -6.93 6.90
CA VAL A 146 4.11 -6.01 6.83
C VAL A 146 4.27 -5.27 8.15
N PHE A 147 3.18 -4.68 8.64
CA PHE A 147 3.19 -3.93 9.89
C PHE A 147 3.49 -4.84 11.08
N SER A 148 2.93 -6.04 11.11
CA SER A 148 3.14 -7.00 12.19
C SER A 148 4.61 -7.41 12.32
N LYS A 149 5.28 -7.68 11.20
CA LYS A 149 6.71 -8.00 11.16
C LYS A 149 7.58 -6.78 11.46
N ALA A 150 7.18 -5.60 11.03
CA ALA A 150 7.92 -4.38 11.34
C ALA A 150 7.85 -4.02 12.83
N LEU A 151 6.68 -4.16 13.45
CA LEU A 151 6.49 -4.01 14.89
C LEU A 151 7.31 -5.04 15.67
N SER A 152 7.35 -6.31 15.23
CA SER A 152 8.19 -7.33 15.88
C SER A 152 9.69 -7.07 15.74
N ARG A 153 10.10 -6.26 14.75
CA ARG A 153 11.49 -5.80 14.57
C ARG A 153 11.78 -4.51 15.35
N GLY A 154 10.86 -4.05 16.20
CA GLY A 154 11.04 -2.88 17.05
C GLY A 154 10.67 -1.53 16.42
N LYS A 155 10.07 -1.49 15.21
CA LYS A 155 9.55 -0.23 14.67
C LYS A 155 8.38 0.27 15.53
N THR A 156 8.35 1.57 15.81
CA THR A 156 7.25 2.20 16.56
C THR A 156 6.08 2.55 15.64
N PRO A 157 4.86 2.74 16.17
CA PRO A 157 3.73 3.25 15.40
C PRO A 157 4.04 4.58 14.70
N GLN A 158 4.79 5.47 15.37
CA GLN A 158 5.23 6.74 14.79
C GLN A 158 6.14 6.55 13.57
N GLN A 159 7.07 5.59 13.61
CA GLN A 159 7.92 5.25 12.47
C GLN A 159 7.13 4.57 11.34
N LEU A 160 6.10 3.79 11.68
CA LEU A 160 5.25 3.13 10.68
C LEU A 160 4.22 4.07 10.07
N ARG A 161 3.84 5.13 10.78
CA ARG A 161 3.03 6.21 10.22
C ARG A 161 3.69 6.86 9.01
N THR A 162 4.99 7.10 9.05
CA THR A 162 5.74 7.70 7.93
C THR A 162 6.11 6.70 6.85
N PHE A 163 6.02 5.40 7.16
CA PHE A 163 6.29 4.29 6.24
C PHE A 163 5.20 4.16 5.16
N VAL A 164 3.92 4.28 5.52
CA VAL A 164 2.81 4.22 4.57
C VAL A 164 2.52 5.62 4.05
N LYS A 165 2.49 5.79 2.73
CA LYS A 165 2.09 7.05 2.08
C LYS A 165 0.87 6.80 1.21
N ALA A 166 -0.30 7.25 1.68
CA ALA A 166 -1.51 7.30 0.89
C ALA A 166 -1.44 8.53 -0.03
N HIS A 167 -1.56 8.33 -1.33
CA HIS A 167 -1.60 9.43 -2.29
C HIS A 167 -3.02 9.98 -2.40
N LYS A 168 -3.16 11.29 -2.64
CA LYS A 168 -4.43 11.96 -2.96
C LYS A 168 -5.28 11.29 -4.04
N ASN A 169 -4.65 10.48 -4.88
CA ASN A 169 -5.34 9.74 -5.94
C ASN A 169 -6.32 8.70 -5.40
N LEU A 170 -6.18 8.28 -4.15
CA LEU A 170 -7.16 7.42 -3.48
C LEU A 170 -8.50 8.12 -3.25
N PHE A 171 -8.50 9.44 -3.27
CA PHE A 171 -9.66 10.31 -3.05
C PHE A 171 -10.13 11.02 -4.31
N LEU A 172 -9.38 10.90 -5.41
CA LEU A 172 -9.67 11.60 -6.66
C LEU A 172 -10.35 10.67 -7.67
N GLY A 173 -11.35 11.25 -8.35
CA GLY A 173 -12.09 10.71 -9.50
C GLY A 173 -11.22 10.01 -10.55
N PRO A 174 -11.84 9.24 -11.47
CA PRO A 174 -11.11 8.56 -12.54
C PRO A 174 -10.21 9.55 -13.28
N SER A 175 -8.90 9.31 -13.25
CA SER A 175 -7.97 9.87 -14.23
C SER A 175 -8.31 9.17 -15.55
N ASP A 176 -8.82 9.93 -16.52
CA ASP A 176 -9.06 9.59 -17.92
C ASP A 176 -8.87 8.11 -18.29
N LYS A 177 -9.97 7.44 -18.64
CA LYS A 177 -10.06 6.11 -19.29
C LYS A 177 -9.98 4.87 -18.37
N ALA A 178 -11.12 4.55 -17.73
CA ALA A 178 -11.45 3.22 -17.20
C ALA A 178 -10.63 2.71 -15.98
N ASN A 179 -10.20 3.62 -15.10
CA ASN A 179 -9.56 3.26 -13.84
C ASN A 179 -10.58 3.37 -12.69
N TYR A 180 -10.90 2.25 -12.04
CA TYR A 180 -11.92 2.18 -10.99
C TYR A 180 -11.33 2.53 -9.62
N PHE A 181 -11.90 3.54 -8.97
CA PHE A 181 -11.79 3.80 -7.52
C PHE A 181 -13.19 3.57 -6.91
N ALA A 182 -13.33 3.42 -5.58
CA ALA A 182 -14.64 3.26 -4.94
C ALA A 182 -15.61 4.35 -5.40
N ALA A 183 -16.74 3.99 -6.02
CA ALA A 183 -17.73 4.94 -6.50
C ALA A 183 -18.14 5.94 -5.40
N ASP A 184 -18.23 5.47 -4.15
CA ASP A 184 -18.60 6.25 -2.98
C ASP A 184 -17.58 7.33 -2.59
N VAL A 185 -16.28 7.03 -2.64
CA VAL A 185 -15.23 8.02 -2.31
C VAL A 185 -15.14 9.05 -3.42
N LEU A 186 -15.37 8.64 -4.67
CA LEU A 186 -15.37 9.52 -5.84
C LEU A 186 -16.53 10.53 -5.82
N ALA A 187 -17.66 10.16 -5.22
CA ALA A 187 -18.82 11.05 -5.09
C ALA A 187 -18.59 12.24 -4.14
N LEU A 188 -17.50 12.24 -3.35
CA LEU A 188 -17.26 13.27 -2.33
C LEU A 188 -16.77 14.61 -2.89
N GLN A 189 -16.27 14.66 -4.14
CA GLN A 189 -15.80 15.88 -4.81
C GLN A 189 -14.96 16.82 -3.91
N LEU A 190 -13.92 16.26 -3.28
CA LEU A 190 -13.13 16.95 -2.27
C LEU A 190 -12.41 18.20 -2.80
N THR A 191 -12.44 19.27 -2.02
CA THR A 191 -11.62 20.47 -2.23
C THR A 191 -10.13 20.18 -1.99
N PRO A 192 -9.20 21.02 -2.48
CA PRO A 192 -7.76 20.85 -2.22
C PRO A 192 -7.39 20.78 -0.74
N SER A 193 -8.05 21.57 0.12
CA SER A 193 -7.83 21.56 1.57
C SER A 193 -8.32 20.25 2.20
N GLU A 194 -9.49 19.74 1.80
CA GLU A 194 -10.00 18.46 2.25
C GLU A 194 -9.14 17.29 1.79
N LEU A 195 -8.54 17.36 0.59
CA LEU A 195 -7.60 16.34 0.12
C LEU A 195 -6.35 16.28 1.00
N THR A 196 -5.77 17.44 1.34
CA THR A 196 -4.63 17.50 2.27
C THR A 196 -5.02 17.01 3.67
N GLY A 197 -6.22 17.39 4.14
CA GLY A 197 -6.78 16.89 5.40
C GLY A 197 -6.96 15.37 5.39
N ALA A 198 -7.47 14.81 4.30
CA ALA A 198 -7.69 13.37 4.15
C ALA A 198 -6.38 12.57 4.11
N GLU A 199 -5.34 13.06 3.42
CA GLU A 199 -4.01 12.44 3.45
C GLU A 199 -3.42 12.43 4.87
N ALA A 200 -3.56 13.53 5.61
CA ALA A 200 -3.10 13.64 6.99
C ALA A 200 -3.90 12.70 7.92
N GLU A 201 -5.22 12.66 7.77
CA GLU A 201 -6.10 11.79 8.55
C GLU A 201 -5.80 10.31 8.30
N VAL A 202 -5.51 9.90 7.06
CA VAL A 202 -5.08 8.51 6.79
C VAL A 202 -3.86 8.17 7.63
N ALA A 203 -2.87 9.05 7.69
CA ALA A 203 -1.66 8.81 8.46
C ALA A 203 -1.91 8.77 9.98
N GLU A 204 -2.76 9.65 10.51
CA GLU A 204 -3.11 9.67 11.94
C GLU A 204 -3.96 8.47 12.34
N HIS A 205 -5.02 8.17 11.59
CA HIS A 205 -5.86 7.02 11.86
C HIS A 205 -5.07 5.71 11.74
N PHE A 206 -4.15 5.63 10.77
CA PHE A 206 -3.26 4.49 10.64
C PHE A 206 -2.33 4.31 11.85
N LYS A 207 -1.78 5.40 12.41
CA LYS A 207 -1.02 5.37 13.66
C LYS A 207 -1.87 4.84 14.81
N PHE A 208 -3.10 5.33 14.96
CA PHE A 208 -4.05 4.85 15.97
C PHE A 208 -4.27 3.33 15.87
N LEU A 209 -4.46 2.79 14.66
CA LEU A 209 -4.64 1.35 14.44
C LEU A 209 -3.41 0.53 14.85
N LEU A 210 -2.21 1.05 14.62
CA LEU A 210 -0.96 0.42 15.02
C LEU A 210 -0.78 0.43 16.54
N GLU A 211 -1.08 1.56 17.20
CA GLU A 211 -1.05 1.68 18.66
C GLU A 211 -2.04 0.73 19.32
N ARG A 212 -3.27 0.68 18.80
CA ARG A 212 -4.30 -0.28 19.23
C ARG A 212 -3.81 -1.72 19.07
N ASN A 213 -3.16 -2.06 17.95
CA ASN A 213 -2.61 -3.39 17.76
C ASN A 213 -1.50 -3.74 18.74
N LEU A 214 -0.59 -2.80 19.02
CA LEU A 214 0.46 -2.99 20.03
C LEU A 214 -0.12 -3.16 21.43
N TYR A 215 -1.15 -2.38 21.77
CA TYR A 215 -1.84 -2.50 23.05
C TYR A 215 -2.39 -3.91 23.25
N TYR A 216 -3.13 -4.44 22.27
CA TYR A 216 -3.69 -5.79 22.36
C TYR A 216 -2.62 -6.90 22.39
N ARG A 217 -1.49 -6.74 21.69
CA ARG A 217 -0.36 -7.68 21.79
C ARG A 217 0.24 -7.74 23.19
N ARG A 218 0.26 -6.60 23.89
CA ARG A 218 0.77 -6.51 25.27
C ARG A 218 -0.26 -6.97 26.31
N HIS A 219 -1.54 -6.94 25.98
CA HIS A 219 -2.65 -7.29 26.87
C HIS A 219 -3.59 -8.34 26.24
N PRO A 220 -3.13 -9.59 26.03
CA PRO A 220 -3.89 -10.64 25.35
C PRO A 220 -5.16 -11.10 26.10
N ARG A 221 -5.41 -10.62 27.33
CA ARG A 221 -6.66 -10.89 28.06
C ARG A 221 -7.90 -10.21 27.44
N TYR A 222 -7.71 -9.32 26.46
CA TYR A 222 -8.79 -8.64 25.73
C TYR A 222 -9.02 -9.18 24.30
N THR A 223 -8.36 -10.27 23.90
CA THR A 223 -8.55 -10.90 22.57
C THR A 223 -9.67 -11.94 22.52
N GLN A 224 -10.40 -12.18 23.62
CA GLN A 224 -11.61 -12.98 23.57
C GLN A 224 -12.72 -12.17 22.90
N THR A 225 -13.05 -12.59 21.69
CA THR A 225 -14.29 -12.21 21.02
C THR A 225 -15.44 -12.70 21.90
N PRO A 226 -16.46 -11.89 22.24
CA PRO A 226 -17.67 -12.47 22.82
C PRO A 226 -18.25 -13.41 21.77
N GLU A 227 -18.37 -14.69 22.12
CA GLU A 227 -19.25 -15.61 21.41
C GLU A 227 -20.65 -14.99 21.48
N ILE A 228 -21.14 -14.59 20.31
CA ILE A 228 -22.55 -14.23 20.14
C ILE A 228 -23.31 -15.56 20.29
N VAL A 229 -24.01 -15.72 21.42
CA VAL A 229 -25.12 -16.65 21.56
C VAL A 229 -26.36 -16.02 20.94
#